data_AF-A0A3D3K7J7-F1
#
_entry.id   AF-A0A3D3K7J7-F1
#
_cell.length_a   1.000
_cell.length_b   1.000
_cell.length_c   1.000
_cell.angle_alpha   90.00
_cell.angle_beta   90.00
_cell.angle_gamma   90.00
#
_symmetry.space_group_name_H-M   'P 1'
#
loop_
_entity.id
_entity.type
_entity.pdbx_description
1 polymer ?
#
loop_
_entity_poly.entity_id
_entity_poly.type
_entity_poly.pdbx_seq_one_letter_code
_entity_poly.pdbx_strand_id
1 'polypeptide(L)'
;EGEIFKVAEGHVKRSVQSAHDILARALTQIEEASKNTSSINGVPSGFTAIDKVTLGWQLSDLVIIAARPSMGKTAFVLSMARNIAVDHERGVGFFSLEMSSVQLMMRLIIAETGLSGSDVKSGRLTPEQWRHLEAATKPLGNAPLYIDDTPALSVFEFRSKARRLKMHNNIEIIIIDYLQLMTGGASSNNGNREQEVA
;
A
#
# COMPACT_ATOMS: atom_id res chain seq x y z
N GLU A 1 -32.59 -26.67 -6.00
CA GLU A 1 -31.97 -25.91 -7.11
C GLU A 1 -32.31 -24.40 -7.13
N GLY A 2 -32.97 -23.83 -6.11
CA GLY A 2 -33.28 -22.38 -6.05
C GLY A 2 -32.29 -21.50 -5.27
N GLU A 3 -31.37 -22.07 -4.49
CA GLU A 3 -30.42 -21.30 -3.68
C GLU A 3 -29.12 -20.96 -4.40
N ILE A 4 -28.79 -21.69 -5.47
CA ILE A 4 -27.57 -21.48 -6.28
C ILE A 4 -27.73 -20.25 -7.19
N PHE A 5 -28.97 -19.85 -7.52
CA PHE A 5 -29.24 -18.70 -8.39
C PHE A 5 -29.15 -17.34 -7.69
N LYS A 6 -29.24 -17.26 -6.35
CA LYS A 6 -29.07 -16.00 -5.61
C LYS A 6 -27.62 -15.51 -5.54
N VAL A 7 -26.64 -16.40 -5.74
CA VAL A 7 -25.22 -16.03 -5.71
C VAL A 7 -24.79 -15.33 -7.01
N ALA A 8 -25.55 -15.48 -8.10
CA ALA A 8 -25.31 -14.81 -9.38
C ALA A 8 -25.80 -13.35 -9.44
N GLU A 9 -26.62 -12.91 -8.48
CA GLU A 9 -27.15 -11.53 -8.38
C GLU A 9 -26.28 -10.58 -7.54
N GLY A 10 -25.07 -11.00 -7.14
CA GLY A 10 -24.14 -10.18 -6.34
C GLY A 10 -23.62 -8.90 -7.04
N HIS A 11 -24.05 -8.62 -8.27
CA HIS A 11 -23.77 -7.39 -9.00
C HIS A 11 -25.01 -6.49 -9.00
N VAL A 12 -25.48 -6.07 -7.81
CA VAL A 12 -26.34 -4.90 -7.73
C VAL A 12 -25.51 -3.71 -8.24
N LYS A 13 -25.71 -3.33 -9.51
CA LYS A 13 -25.37 -2.00 -10.00
C LYS A 13 -25.89 -1.01 -8.96
N ARG A 14 -25.02 -0.20 -8.36
CA ARG A 14 -25.43 0.92 -7.50
C ARG A 14 -26.62 1.60 -8.17
N SER A 15 -27.77 1.62 -7.50
CA SER A 15 -28.94 2.33 -8.00
C SER A 15 -28.57 3.81 -8.18
N VAL A 16 -29.13 4.46 -9.20
CA VAL A 16 -28.95 5.90 -9.39
C VAL A 16 -29.45 6.61 -8.13
N GLN A 17 -28.60 7.46 -7.55
CA GLN A 17 -28.90 8.18 -6.32
C GLN A 17 -29.32 9.62 -6.66
N SER A 18 -30.26 10.18 -5.90
CA SER A 18 -30.63 11.58 -6.07
C SER A 18 -29.52 12.50 -5.53
N ALA A 19 -29.41 13.70 -6.09
CA ALA A 19 -28.48 14.71 -5.59
C ALA A 19 -28.76 15.06 -4.11
N HIS A 20 -30.03 15.02 -3.70
CA HIS A 20 -30.45 15.24 -2.32
C HIS A 20 -29.83 14.21 -1.35
N ASP A 21 -29.88 12.92 -1.69
CA ASP A 21 -29.35 11.85 -0.84
C ASP A 21 -27.81 11.84 -0.80
N ILE A 22 -27.16 12.34 -1.85
CA ILE A 22 -25.70 12.52 -1.90
C ILE A 22 -25.31 13.73 -1.06
N LEU A 23 -26.04 14.84 -1.20
CA LEU A 23 -25.79 16.09 -0.47
C LEU A 23 -25.88 15.89 1.04
N ALA A 24 -26.90 15.18 1.53
CA ALA A 24 -27.04 14.87 2.95
C ALA A 24 -25.81 14.14 3.49
N ARG A 25 -25.33 13.11 2.78
CA ARG A 25 -24.12 12.35 3.15
C ARG A 25 -22.85 13.20 3.10
N ALA A 26 -22.71 14.04 2.08
CA ALA A 26 -21.55 14.94 1.94
C ALA A 26 -21.51 15.97 3.09
N LEU A 27 -22.66 16.54 3.46
CA LEU A 27 -22.75 17.47 4.59
C LEU A 27 -22.40 16.78 5.92
N THR A 28 -22.87 15.55 6.14
CA THR A 28 -22.49 14.76 7.34
C THR A 28 -20.98 14.54 7.40
N GLN A 29 -20.34 14.17 6.27
CA GLN A 29 -18.89 14.01 6.21
C GLN A 29 -18.13 15.30 6.52
N ILE A 30 -18.61 16.45 6.02
CA ILE A 30 -18.01 17.76 6.31
C ILE A 30 -18.14 18.10 7.80
N GLU A 31 -19.30 17.81 8.41
CA GLU A 31 -19.52 18.06 9.83
C GLU A 31 -18.61 17.18 10.71
N GLU A 32 -18.48 15.89 10.39
CA GLU A 32 -17.54 14.98 11.04
C GLU A 32 -16.09 15.48 10.91
N ALA A 33 -15.70 15.87 9.69
CA ALA A 33 -14.38 16.44 9.41
C ALA A 33 -14.10 17.72 10.22
N SER A 34 -15.13 18.56 10.47
CA SER A 34 -15.00 19.80 11.24
C SER A 34 -14.83 19.57 12.75
N LYS A 35 -15.29 18.42 13.26
CA LYS A 35 -15.17 18.03 14.68
C LYS A 35 -13.80 17.46 15.00
N ASN A 36 -13.06 17.00 13.99
CA ASN A 36 -11.71 16.48 14.16
C ASN A 36 -10.73 17.65 14.38
N THR A 37 -10.09 17.66 15.55
CA THR A 37 -9.02 18.62 15.88
C THR A 37 -7.71 18.28 15.18
N SER A 38 -7.56 17.06 14.66
CA SER A 38 -6.45 16.69 13.78
C SER A 38 -6.67 17.26 12.38
N SER A 39 -5.70 18.01 11.87
CA SER A 39 -5.75 18.62 10.52
C SER A 39 -5.71 17.60 9.37
N ILE A 40 -5.67 16.29 9.65
CA ILE A 40 -5.55 15.21 8.68
C ILE A 40 -6.78 14.32 8.83
N ASN A 41 -7.57 14.19 7.75
CA ASN A 41 -8.79 13.38 7.72
C ASN A 41 -8.63 12.08 6.89
N GLY A 42 -7.49 11.89 6.22
CA GLY A 42 -7.13 10.67 5.50
C GLY A 42 -6.08 9.81 6.22
N VAL A 43 -5.54 8.82 5.50
CA VAL A 43 -4.37 8.03 5.97
C VAL A 43 -3.11 8.90 5.86
N PRO A 44 -2.44 9.25 6.96
CA PRO A 44 -1.25 10.11 6.91
C PRO A 44 -0.09 9.41 6.21
N SER A 45 0.59 10.07 5.27
CA SER A 45 1.78 9.53 4.61
C SER A 45 2.99 9.45 5.55
N GLY A 46 2.97 10.21 6.66
CA GLY A 46 4.10 10.39 7.56
C GLY A 46 5.09 11.45 7.08
N PHE A 47 4.84 12.07 5.92
CA PHE A 47 5.57 13.23 5.44
C PHE A 47 4.73 14.48 5.66
N THR A 48 5.04 15.25 6.70
CA THR A 48 4.24 16.42 7.13
C THR A 48 3.91 17.40 5.99
N ALA A 49 4.87 17.66 5.10
CA ALA A 49 4.66 18.56 3.97
C ALA A 49 3.66 18.02 2.95
N ILE A 50 3.66 16.70 2.71
CA ILE A 50 2.69 16.04 1.82
C ILE A 50 1.32 16.04 2.50
N ASP A 51 1.25 15.61 3.75
CA ASP A 51 0.00 15.50 4.50
C ASP A 51 -0.69 16.86 4.68
N LYS A 52 0.08 17.96 4.76
CA LYS A 52 -0.49 19.32 4.80
C LYS A 52 -1.21 19.70 3.51
N VAL A 53 -0.76 19.18 2.36
CA VAL A 53 -1.33 19.50 1.05
C VAL A 53 -2.44 18.51 0.69
N THR A 54 -2.30 17.24 1.07
CA THR A 54 -3.26 16.17 0.73
C THR A 54 -4.34 15.98 1.79
N LEU A 55 -4.11 16.47 3.02
CA LEU A 55 -4.89 16.12 4.22
C LEU A 55 -4.87 14.61 4.52
N GLY A 56 -3.78 13.94 4.12
CA GLY A 56 -3.65 12.49 4.09
C GLY A 56 -4.28 11.86 2.85
N TRP A 57 -4.05 10.58 2.64
CA TRP A 57 -4.63 9.83 1.53
C TRP A 57 -6.12 9.56 1.78
N GLN A 58 -6.96 10.06 0.89
CA GLN A 58 -8.41 9.96 1.03
C GLN A 58 -8.93 8.60 0.53
N LEU A 59 -10.04 8.16 1.11
CA LEU A 59 -10.67 6.91 0.72
C LEU A 59 -11.22 7.00 -0.70
N SER A 60 -10.96 5.97 -1.50
CA SER A 60 -11.39 5.82 -2.91
C SER A 60 -10.51 6.52 -3.95
N ASP A 61 -9.47 7.25 -3.53
CA ASP A 61 -8.52 7.87 -4.46
C ASP A 61 -7.56 6.85 -5.08
N LEU A 62 -7.19 7.06 -6.34
CA LEU A 62 -6.07 6.41 -7.00
C LEU A 62 -4.90 7.40 -7.10
N VAL A 63 -3.87 7.15 -6.30
CA VAL A 63 -2.65 7.98 -6.28
C VAL A 63 -1.57 7.32 -7.12
N ILE A 64 -1.02 8.07 -8.08
CA ILE A 64 0.05 7.60 -8.96
C ILE A 64 1.36 8.31 -8.60
N ILE A 65 2.35 7.55 -8.16
CA ILE A 65 3.71 8.04 -7.94
C ILE A 65 4.57 7.58 -9.12
N ALA A 66 4.98 8.52 -9.96
CA ALA A 66 5.79 8.28 -11.14
C ALA A 66 7.19 8.89 -10.95
N ALA A 67 8.23 8.11 -11.28
CA ALA A 67 9.62 8.56 -11.30
C ALA A 67 10.41 7.71 -12.29
N ARG A 68 11.56 8.22 -12.76
CA ARG A 68 12.50 7.42 -13.55
C ARG A 68 13.13 6.31 -12.69
N PRO A 69 13.61 5.21 -13.30
CA PRO A 69 14.42 4.22 -12.60
C PRO A 69 15.54 4.87 -11.79
N SER A 70 15.87 4.26 -10.65
CA SER A 70 16.91 4.74 -9.72
C SER A 70 16.67 6.10 -9.04
N MET A 71 15.50 6.74 -9.22
CA MET A 71 15.14 7.99 -8.52
C MET A 71 14.59 7.78 -7.11
N GLY A 72 14.58 6.53 -6.61
CA GLY A 72 14.17 6.23 -5.24
C GLY A 72 12.66 6.06 -5.02
N LYS A 73 11.85 5.83 -6.06
CA LYS A 73 10.40 5.56 -5.93
C LYS A 73 10.08 4.49 -4.89
N THR A 74 10.70 3.32 -4.99
CA THR A 74 10.51 2.23 -4.02
C THR A 74 10.93 2.64 -2.62
N ALA A 75 12.04 3.38 -2.46
CA ALA A 75 12.49 3.84 -1.15
C ALA A 75 11.48 4.82 -0.52
N PHE A 76 10.96 5.74 -1.31
CA PHE A 76 9.93 6.70 -0.89
C PHE A 76 8.63 5.99 -0.47
N VAL A 77 8.14 5.09 -1.30
CA VAL A 77 6.90 4.33 -1.06
C VAL A 77 7.05 3.39 0.14
N LEU A 78 8.21 2.75 0.30
CA LEU A 78 8.50 1.87 1.43
C LEU A 78 8.61 2.65 2.75
N SER A 79 9.21 3.85 2.72
CA SER A 79 9.24 4.75 3.88
C SER A 79 7.85 5.20 4.28
N MET A 80 7.00 5.53 3.29
CA MET A 80 5.60 5.87 3.51
C MET A 80 4.83 4.70 4.15
N ALA A 81 4.99 3.49 3.62
CA ALA A 81 4.36 2.28 4.17
C ALA A 81 4.77 2.04 5.63
N ARG A 82 6.06 2.23 5.93
CA ARG A 82 6.60 2.14 7.29
C ARG A 82 5.96 3.18 8.21
N ASN A 83 5.91 4.45 7.82
CA ASN A 83 5.34 5.49 8.68
C ASN A 83 3.85 5.23 8.97
N ILE A 84 3.09 4.85 7.93
CA ILE A 84 1.66 4.51 8.06
C ILE A 84 1.46 3.34 9.04
N ALA A 85 2.24 2.28 8.89
CA ALA A 85 2.06 1.07 9.69
C ALA A 85 2.65 1.20 11.10
N VAL A 86 3.85 1.75 11.24
CA VAL A 86 4.58 1.80 12.52
C VAL A 86 4.18 3.01 13.36
N ASP A 87 4.19 4.22 12.80
CA ASP A 87 3.97 5.44 13.58
C ASP A 87 2.48 5.76 13.76
N HIS A 88 1.66 5.39 12.79
CA HIS A 88 0.22 5.65 12.81
C HIS A 88 -0.63 4.41 13.05
N GLU A 89 -0.02 3.23 13.16
CA GLU A 89 -0.70 1.96 13.44
C GLU A 89 -1.87 1.65 12.50
N ARG A 90 -1.78 2.11 11.24
CA ARG A 90 -2.81 1.88 10.20
C ARG A 90 -2.42 0.72 9.31
N GLY A 91 -3.38 -0.13 8.95
CA GLY A 91 -3.12 -1.31 8.14
C GLY A 91 -2.69 -0.99 6.70
N VAL A 92 -1.56 -1.55 6.26
CA VAL A 92 -1.00 -1.37 4.91
C VAL A 92 -0.92 -2.71 4.18
N GLY A 93 -1.52 -2.80 3.00
CA GLY A 93 -1.26 -3.89 2.06
C GLY A 93 -0.22 -3.47 1.02
N PHE A 94 0.94 -4.11 0.98
CA PHE A 94 2.02 -3.82 0.04
C PHE A 94 2.17 -4.96 -0.97
N PHE A 95 1.90 -4.69 -2.24
CA PHE A 95 2.04 -5.65 -3.32
C PHE A 95 3.31 -5.32 -4.10
N SER A 96 4.32 -6.17 -3.98
CA SER A 96 5.62 -6.02 -4.64
C SER A 96 5.69 -6.94 -5.85
N LEU A 97 5.75 -6.37 -7.04
CA LEU A 97 5.78 -7.13 -8.28
C LEU A 97 7.20 -7.30 -8.85
N GLU A 98 8.16 -6.52 -8.33
CA GLU A 98 9.56 -6.53 -8.77
C GLU A 98 10.51 -7.14 -7.74
N MET A 99 10.29 -6.83 -6.46
CA MET A 99 11.20 -7.20 -5.37
C MET A 99 10.59 -8.26 -4.46
N SER A 100 11.41 -9.13 -3.88
CA SER A 100 10.92 -10.07 -2.87
C SER A 100 10.59 -9.38 -1.55
N SER A 101 9.69 -9.96 -0.78
CA SER A 101 9.29 -9.49 0.55
C SER A 101 10.50 -9.35 1.48
N VAL A 102 11.44 -10.30 1.40
CA VAL A 102 12.68 -10.29 2.20
C VAL A 102 13.58 -9.13 1.81
N GLN A 103 13.69 -8.79 0.51
CA GLN A 103 14.50 -7.65 0.07
C GLN A 103 13.90 -6.31 0.53
N LEU A 104 12.57 -6.19 0.51
CA LEU A 104 11.89 -5.01 1.05
C LEU A 104 12.08 -4.89 2.56
N MET A 105 11.91 -5.99 3.29
CA MET A 105 12.11 -6.00 4.75
C MET A 105 13.56 -5.65 5.12
N MET A 106 14.54 -6.17 4.39
CA MET A 106 15.95 -5.81 4.57
C MET A 106 16.19 -4.31 4.42
N ARG A 107 15.53 -3.66 3.44
CA ARG A 107 15.61 -2.20 3.27
C ARG A 107 15.00 -1.45 4.46
N LEU A 108 13.88 -1.92 4.99
CA LEU A 108 13.28 -1.36 6.21
C LEU A 108 14.21 -1.50 7.40
N ILE A 109 14.78 -2.68 7.63
CA ILE A 109 15.74 -2.93 8.72
C ILE A 109 16.94 -1.99 8.62
N ILE A 110 17.51 -1.84 7.42
CA ILE A 110 18.65 -0.93 7.20
C ILE A 110 18.25 0.52 7.47
N ALA A 111 17.08 0.95 6.99
CA ALA A 111 16.57 2.31 7.22
C ALA A 111 16.31 2.60 8.71
N GLU A 112 15.79 1.62 9.43
CA GLU A 112 15.44 1.72 10.85
C GLU A 112 16.68 1.72 11.76
N THR A 113 17.67 0.89 11.40
CA THR A 113 18.87 0.70 12.24
C THR A 113 19.97 1.71 11.95
N GLY A 114 20.02 2.26 10.73
CA GLY A 114 21.13 3.08 10.24
C GLY A 114 22.43 2.30 10.02
N LEU A 115 22.39 0.96 10.11
CA LEU A 115 23.56 0.11 9.92
C LEU A 115 23.93 0.00 8.44
N SER A 116 25.19 -0.33 8.17
CA SER A 116 25.65 -0.56 6.81
C SER A 116 24.86 -1.71 6.15
N GLY A 117 24.29 -1.45 4.99
CA GLY A 117 23.56 -2.45 4.23
C GLY A 117 24.41 -3.65 3.81
N SER A 118 25.73 -3.49 3.64
CA SER A 118 26.64 -4.62 3.38
C SER A 118 26.76 -5.54 4.60
N ASP A 119 26.81 -4.95 5.78
CA ASP A 119 27.10 -5.68 7.02
C ASP A 119 25.86 -6.42 7.49
N VAL A 120 24.69 -5.77 7.40
CA VAL A 120 23.41 -6.43 7.66
C VAL A 120 23.17 -7.59 6.69
N LYS A 121 23.44 -7.40 5.38
CA LYS A 121 23.27 -8.47 4.38
C LYS A 121 24.27 -9.63 4.55
N SER A 122 25.51 -9.33 4.96
CA SER A 122 26.55 -10.34 5.15
C SER A 122 26.54 -10.97 6.54
N GLY A 123 25.70 -10.48 7.46
CA GLY A 123 25.65 -10.91 8.86
C GLY A 123 26.87 -10.51 9.69
N ARG A 124 27.72 -9.61 9.17
CA ARG A 124 28.96 -9.17 9.83
C ARG A 124 28.69 -8.04 10.80
N LEU A 125 27.92 -8.34 11.85
CA LEU A 125 27.56 -7.39 12.89
C LEU A 125 28.25 -7.75 14.21
N THR A 126 28.70 -6.75 14.94
CA THR A 126 29.17 -6.90 16.31
C THR A 126 28.01 -7.31 17.25
N PRO A 127 28.29 -7.88 18.43
CA PRO A 127 27.23 -8.21 19.40
C PRO A 127 26.39 -6.99 19.83
N GLU A 128 26.97 -5.79 19.84
CA GLU A 128 26.24 -4.55 20.11
C GLU A 128 25.30 -4.17 18.97
N GLN A 129 25.77 -4.25 17.72
CA GLN A 129 24.93 -4.00 16.54
C GLN A 129 23.79 -5.01 16.41
N TRP A 130 24.00 -6.27 16.78
CA TRP A 130 22.93 -7.26 16.85
C TRP A 130 21.83 -6.86 17.83
N ARG A 131 22.21 -6.45 19.05
CA ARG A 131 21.25 -5.97 20.05
C ARG A 131 20.50 -4.72 19.58
N HIS A 132 21.20 -3.79 18.93
CA HIS A 132 20.59 -2.60 18.32
C HIS A 132 19.59 -2.98 17.22
N LEU A 133 19.97 -3.90 16.33
CA LEU A 133 19.11 -4.40 15.27
C LEU A 133 17.82 -5.01 15.82
N GLU A 134 17.93 -5.92 16.78
CA GLU A 134 16.75 -6.54 17.41
C GLU A 134 15.83 -5.49 18.05
N ALA A 135 16.38 -4.55 18.81
CA ALA A 135 15.61 -3.49 19.45
C ALA A 135 14.92 -2.56 18.44
N ALA A 136 15.65 -2.09 17.42
CA ALA A 136 15.15 -1.15 16.42
C ALA A 136 14.10 -1.78 15.49
N THR A 137 14.19 -3.08 15.22
CA THR A 137 13.25 -3.79 14.33
C THR A 137 11.98 -4.28 15.04
N LYS A 138 11.92 -4.24 16.37
CA LYS A 138 10.75 -4.66 17.14
C LYS A 138 9.44 -3.96 16.72
N PRO A 139 9.40 -2.64 16.47
CA PRO A 139 8.20 -1.97 15.96
C PRO A 139 7.79 -2.48 14.57
N LEU A 140 8.75 -2.76 13.68
CA LEU A 140 8.47 -3.30 12.35
C LEU A 140 7.77 -4.66 12.41
N GLY A 141 8.17 -5.52 13.36
CA GLY A 141 7.57 -6.84 13.54
C GLY A 141 6.14 -6.82 14.09
N ASN A 142 5.75 -5.75 14.78
CA ASN A 142 4.41 -5.58 15.35
C ASN A 142 3.46 -4.75 14.48
N ALA A 143 3.99 -4.05 13.48
CA ALA A 143 3.22 -3.14 12.64
C ALA A 143 2.24 -3.90 11.73
N PRO A 144 1.04 -3.36 11.46
CA PRO A 144 0.06 -3.92 10.54
C PRO A 144 0.47 -3.71 9.06
N LEU A 145 1.66 -4.18 8.69
CA LEU A 145 2.21 -4.14 7.34
C LEU A 145 2.19 -5.55 6.72
N TYR A 146 1.39 -5.73 5.67
CA TYR A 146 1.20 -7.02 4.99
C TYR A 146 1.80 -6.97 3.60
N ILE A 147 2.81 -7.80 3.34
CA ILE A 147 3.54 -7.81 2.06
C ILE A 147 3.16 -9.05 1.25
N ASP A 148 2.88 -8.85 -0.03
CA ASP A 148 2.65 -9.89 -1.03
C ASP A 148 3.62 -9.67 -2.20
N ASP A 149 4.55 -10.61 -2.40
CA ASP A 149 5.54 -10.59 -3.48
C ASP A 149 5.22 -11.60 -4.60
N THR A 150 3.94 -11.94 -4.78
CA THR A 150 3.51 -12.82 -5.88
C THR A 150 3.84 -12.15 -7.23
N PRO A 151 4.72 -12.74 -8.05
CA PRO A 151 5.09 -12.15 -9.33
C PRO A 151 3.93 -12.24 -10.35
N ALA A 152 3.92 -11.34 -11.34
CA ALA A 152 2.98 -11.35 -12.47
C ALA A 152 1.48 -11.43 -12.08
N LEU A 153 1.11 -10.83 -10.96
CA LEU A 153 -0.23 -10.87 -10.39
C LEU A 153 -1.28 -10.27 -11.35
N SER A 154 -2.30 -11.05 -11.71
CA SER A 154 -3.41 -10.52 -12.51
C SER A 154 -4.27 -9.56 -11.68
N VAL A 155 -4.98 -8.64 -12.35
CA VAL A 155 -5.90 -7.70 -11.69
C VAL A 155 -6.97 -8.42 -10.86
N PHE A 156 -7.44 -9.59 -11.33
CA PHE A 156 -8.45 -10.37 -10.63
C PHE A 156 -7.91 -10.99 -9.33
N GLU A 157 -6.72 -11.57 -9.39
CA GLU A 157 -6.05 -12.15 -8.21
C GLU A 157 -5.67 -11.07 -7.20
N PHE A 158 -5.12 -9.96 -7.67
CA PHE A 158 -4.86 -8.78 -6.85
C PHE A 158 -6.11 -8.34 -6.09
N ARG A 159 -7.23 -8.12 -6.80
CA ARG A 159 -8.49 -7.71 -6.18
C ARG A 159 -8.97 -8.72 -5.14
N SER A 160 -8.80 -10.02 -5.40
CA SER A 160 -9.22 -11.09 -4.49
C SER A 160 -8.36 -11.12 -3.22
N LYS A 161 -7.04 -10.95 -3.35
CA LYS A 161 -6.10 -10.83 -2.22
C LYS A 161 -6.35 -9.56 -1.41
N ALA A 162 -6.52 -8.41 -2.07
CA ALA A 162 -6.83 -7.13 -1.43
C ALA A 162 -8.13 -7.19 -0.62
N ARG A 163 -9.20 -7.79 -1.15
CA ARG A 163 -10.46 -8.01 -0.41
C ARG A 163 -10.26 -8.86 0.83
N ARG A 164 -9.49 -9.95 0.73
CA ARG A 164 -9.17 -10.84 1.85
C ARG A 164 -8.39 -10.10 2.94
N LEU A 165 -7.36 -9.35 2.57
CA LEU A 165 -6.62 -8.50 3.51
C LEU A 165 -7.51 -7.46 4.18
N LYS A 166 -8.44 -6.83 3.44
CA LYS A 166 -9.39 -5.89 4.05
C LYS A 166 -10.29 -6.57 5.08
N MET A 167 -10.79 -7.76 4.79
CA MET A 167 -11.69 -8.50 5.67
C MET A 167 -11.01 -9.01 6.95
N HIS A 168 -9.79 -9.55 6.84
CA HIS A 168 -9.11 -10.19 7.97
C HIS A 168 -8.18 -9.26 8.75
N ASN A 169 -7.61 -8.26 8.08
CA ASN A 169 -6.55 -7.42 8.64
C ASN A 169 -6.91 -5.93 8.66
N ASN A 170 -8.09 -5.57 8.17
CA ASN A 170 -8.58 -4.19 8.13
C ASN A 170 -7.59 -3.18 7.51
N ILE A 171 -6.96 -3.53 6.38
CA ILE A 171 -6.07 -2.58 5.69
C ILE A 171 -6.82 -1.29 5.29
N GLU A 172 -6.13 -0.15 5.37
CA GLU A 172 -6.67 1.17 5.06
C GLU A 172 -6.08 1.76 3.78
N ILE A 173 -4.89 1.30 3.39
CA ILE A 173 -4.21 1.67 2.16
C ILE A 173 -3.63 0.45 1.46
N ILE A 174 -3.63 0.48 0.12
CA ILE A 174 -2.96 -0.51 -0.70
C ILE A 174 -1.89 0.19 -1.53
N ILE A 175 -0.69 -0.36 -1.50
CA ILE A 175 0.47 0.10 -2.25
C ILE A 175 0.84 -1.00 -3.26
N ILE A 176 1.13 -0.60 -4.50
CA ILE A 176 1.57 -1.52 -5.56
C ILE A 176 2.87 -0.98 -6.16
N ASP A 177 3.95 -1.77 -6.10
CA ASP A 177 5.25 -1.43 -6.68
C ASP A 177 5.69 -2.53 -7.68
N TYR A 178 5.51 -2.38 -9.00
CA TYR A 178 4.92 -1.29 -9.77
C TYR A 178 3.92 -1.80 -10.84
N LEU A 179 2.94 -0.96 -11.19
CA LEU A 179 1.75 -1.31 -11.99
C LEU A 179 2.01 -1.99 -13.35
N GLN A 180 3.15 -1.76 -14.00
CA GLN A 180 3.39 -2.26 -15.37
C GLN A 180 3.50 -3.79 -15.45
N LEU A 181 3.66 -4.46 -14.32
CA LEU A 181 3.76 -5.93 -14.24
C LEU A 181 2.41 -6.63 -14.02
N MET A 182 1.31 -5.87 -13.91
CA MET A 182 -0.03 -6.45 -13.82
C MET A 182 -0.56 -6.81 -15.20
N THR A 183 -0.90 -8.08 -15.39
CA THR A 183 -1.50 -8.55 -16.65
C THR A 183 -3.00 -8.25 -16.64
N GLY A 184 -3.44 -7.44 -17.61
CA GLY A 184 -4.85 -7.25 -17.91
C GLY A 184 -5.36 -8.51 -18.60
N GLY A 185 -6.28 -9.24 -17.95
CA GLY A 185 -6.88 -10.45 -18.50
C GLY A 185 -7.75 -10.14 -19.73
N ALA A 186 -7.12 -9.94 -20.88
CA ALA A 186 -7.69 -10.05 -22.22
C ALA A 186 -6.52 -10.09 -23.21
N SER A 187 -6.51 -11.13 -24.04
CA SER A 187 -5.57 -11.38 -25.13
C SER A 187 -5.10 -10.11 -25.85
N SER A 188 -3.81 -9.79 -25.71
CA SER A 188 -3.09 -8.99 -26.71
C SER A 188 -1.88 -9.79 -27.16
N ASN A 189 -2.02 -10.35 -28.36
CA ASN A 189 -0.92 -10.82 -29.19
C ASN A 189 0.29 -9.89 -29.15
N ASN A 190 1.47 -10.53 -29.18
CA ASN A 190 2.72 -10.12 -29.85
C ASN A 190 3.07 -8.64 -29.97
N GLY A 191 4.23 -8.29 -29.43
CA GLY A 191 5.05 -7.20 -29.94
C GLY A 191 6.11 -6.72 -28.95
N ASN A 192 7.36 -7.13 -29.18
CA ASN A 192 8.61 -6.60 -28.62
C ASN A 192 8.48 -5.26 -27.86
N ARG A 193 8.72 -5.28 -26.54
CA ARG A 193 8.84 -4.07 -25.70
C ARG A 193 10.29 -3.76 -25.27
N GLU A 194 11.29 -4.35 -25.93
CA GLU A 194 12.71 -4.05 -25.70
C GLU A 194 13.26 -2.94 -26.63
N GLN A 195 12.41 -2.20 -27.36
CA GLN A 195 12.88 -1.28 -28.40
C GLN A 195 12.16 0.09 -28.42
N GLU A 196 11.95 0.70 -27.26
CA GLU A 196 11.63 2.15 -27.16
C GLU A 196 12.44 2.82 -26.04
N VAL A 197 13.76 2.56 -26.05
CA VAL A 197 14.75 3.43 -25.39
C VAL A 197 15.47 4.20 -26.51
N ALA A 198 15.12 5.47 -26.64
CA ALA A 198 15.95 6.52 -27.22
C ALA A 198 15.83 7.76 -26.33
#